data_AF-A0A1C0SJT8-F1
#
_entry.id   AF-A0A1C0SJT8-F1
#
_cell.length_a   1.000
_cell.length_b   1.000
_cell.length_c   1.000
_cell.angle_alpha   90.00
_cell.angle_beta   90.00
_cell.angle_gamma   90.00
#
_symmetry.space_group_name_H-M   'P 1'
#
loop_
_entity.id
_entity.type
_entity.pdbx_description
1 polymer ?
#
loop_
_entity_poly.entity_id
_entity_poly.type
_entity_poly.pdbx_seq_one_letter_code
_entity_poly.pdbx_strand_id
1 'polypeptide(L)'
;MTRALSNDLRERVVAAVLAGETCRSVAARFGVSVASVVKWSQRYRATGSVAPGKMGGHRKRILEPHRAFITERLTQNPQLSLHGLKAELAGRGVTVSHNAVWQFIRREGLRFKKNAVRP
;
A
#
# COMPACT_ATOMS: atom_id res chain seq x y z
N MET A 1 -4.60 -13.52 -1.36
CA MET A 1 -4.63 -12.40 -0.39
C MET A 1 -4.72 -12.99 1.00
N THR A 2 -3.66 -12.90 1.81
CA THR A 2 -3.72 -13.27 3.23
C THR A 2 -4.50 -12.20 3.97
N ARG A 3 -5.58 -12.57 4.65
CA ARG A 3 -6.39 -11.66 5.48
C ARG A 3 -5.98 -11.81 6.94
N ALA A 4 -5.94 -10.70 7.68
CA ALA A 4 -5.79 -10.75 9.12
C ALA A 4 -6.96 -11.50 9.77
N LEU A 5 -6.65 -12.36 10.76
CA LEU A 5 -7.68 -12.89 11.68
C LEU A 5 -8.42 -11.76 12.39
N SER A 6 -9.68 -12.00 12.77
CA SER A 6 -10.59 -11.00 13.34
C SER A 6 -10.05 -10.34 14.61
N ASN A 7 -10.47 -9.10 14.88
CA ASN A 7 -10.08 -8.39 16.10
C ASN A 7 -10.65 -9.06 17.35
N ASP A 8 -11.90 -9.53 17.31
CA ASP A 8 -12.52 -10.27 18.41
C ASP A 8 -11.65 -11.45 18.89
N LEU A 9 -11.16 -12.28 17.95
CA LEU A 9 -10.29 -13.39 18.29
C LEU A 9 -8.99 -12.92 18.96
N ARG A 10 -8.41 -11.84 18.44
CA ARG A 10 -7.16 -11.29 18.98
C ARG A 10 -7.36 -10.67 20.36
N GLU A 11 -8.48 -10.00 20.60
CA GLU A 11 -8.87 -9.42 21.89
C GLU A 11 -8.98 -10.52 22.94
N ARG A 12 -9.71 -11.60 22.63
CA ARG A 12 -9.87 -12.75 23.54
C ARG A 12 -8.54 -13.45 23.83
N VAL A 13 -7.69 -13.61 22.82
CA VAL A 13 -6.35 -14.20 22.99
C VAL A 13 -5.46 -13.32 23.86
N VAL A 14 -5.45 -12.02 23.61
CA VAL A 14 -4.65 -11.09 24.41
C VAL A 14 -5.17 -11.02 25.85
N ALA A 15 -6.48 -10.98 26.06
CA ALA A 15 -7.10 -11.00 27.38
C ALA A 15 -6.68 -12.25 28.18
N ALA A 16 -6.68 -13.43 27.55
CA ALA A 16 -6.22 -14.67 28.20
C ALA A 16 -4.75 -14.62 28.61
N VAL A 17 -3.88 -14.06 27.75
CA VAL A 17 -2.46 -13.87 28.10
C VAL A 17 -2.27 -12.85 29.22
N LEU A 18 -3.07 -11.78 29.26
CA LEU A 18 -3.04 -10.78 30.33
C LEU A 18 -3.56 -11.33 31.66
N ALA A 19 -4.50 -12.28 31.61
CA ALA A 19 -4.98 -13.01 32.78
C ALA A 19 -3.93 -14.01 33.35
N GLY A 20 -2.76 -14.14 32.73
CA GLY A 20 -1.64 -14.95 33.21
C GLY A 20 -1.53 -16.33 32.57
N GLU A 21 -2.38 -16.67 31.59
CA GLU A 21 -2.27 -17.94 30.87
C GLU A 21 -1.00 -17.98 30.00
N THR A 22 -0.37 -19.15 29.90
CA THR A 22 0.81 -19.32 29.05
C THR A 22 0.44 -19.24 27.57
N CYS A 23 1.35 -18.71 26.74
CA CYS A 23 1.11 -18.59 25.29
C CYS A 23 0.77 -19.93 24.62
N ARG A 24 1.31 -21.06 25.13
CA ARG A 24 1.02 -22.41 24.60
C ARG A 24 -0.40 -22.86 24.93
N SER A 25 -0.85 -22.62 26.17
CA SER A 25 -2.21 -22.94 26.60
C SER A 25 -3.25 -22.13 25.80
N VAL A 26 -3.02 -20.82 25.67
CA VAL A 26 -3.89 -19.93 24.89
C VAL A 26 -3.92 -20.34 23.42
N ALA A 27 -2.78 -20.68 22.82
CA ALA A 27 -2.72 -21.15 21.44
C ALA A 27 -3.58 -22.41 21.22
N ALA A 28 -3.47 -23.41 22.11
CA ALA A 28 -4.26 -24.62 22.05
C ALA A 28 -5.77 -24.34 22.23
N ARG A 29 -6.13 -23.50 23.20
CA ARG A 29 -7.52 -23.12 23.51
C ARG A 29 -8.23 -22.42 22.34
N PHE A 30 -7.52 -21.53 21.65
CA PHE A 30 -8.09 -20.72 20.56
C PHE A 30 -7.81 -21.28 19.16
N GLY A 31 -7.13 -22.44 19.05
CA GLY A 31 -6.82 -23.06 17.76
C GLY A 31 -5.90 -22.21 16.87
N VAL A 32 -5.02 -21.41 17.46
CA VAL A 32 -4.08 -20.53 16.74
C VAL A 32 -2.64 -20.94 17.00
N SER A 33 -1.73 -20.57 16.09
CA SER A 33 -0.31 -20.83 16.32
C SER A 33 0.23 -20.07 17.54
N VAL A 34 1.15 -20.68 18.28
CA VAL A 34 1.86 -20.02 19.40
C VAL A 34 2.52 -18.73 18.96
N ALA A 35 3.08 -18.70 17.75
CA ALA A 35 3.69 -17.50 17.18
C ALA A 35 2.67 -16.35 16.97
N SER A 36 1.43 -16.66 16.61
CA SER A 36 0.36 -15.65 16.50
C SER A 36 0.05 -15.03 17.86
N VAL A 37 -0.10 -15.85 18.90
CA VAL A 37 -0.34 -15.39 20.28
C VAL A 37 0.78 -14.45 20.72
N VAL A 38 2.04 -14.87 20.57
CA VAL A 38 3.22 -14.04 20.92
C VAL A 38 3.20 -12.70 20.19
N LYS A 39 2.97 -12.70 18.86
CA LYS A 39 2.93 -11.47 18.06
C LYS A 39 1.80 -10.53 18.47
N TRP A 40 0.62 -11.06 18.81
CA TRP A 40 -0.51 -10.24 19.25
C TRP A 40 -0.27 -9.64 20.64
N SER A 41 0.27 -10.41 21.58
CA SER A 41 0.64 -9.92 22.91
C SER A 41 1.75 -8.88 22.85
N GLN A 42 2.79 -9.08 22.03
CA GLN A 42 3.87 -8.09 21.82
C GLN A 42 3.32 -6.77 21.27
N ARG A 43 2.45 -6.86 20.26
CA ARG A 43 1.80 -5.67 19.71
C ARG A 43 0.97 -4.94 20.76
N TYR A 44 0.14 -5.66 21.50
CA TYR A 44 -0.70 -5.06 22.52
C TYR A 44 0.15 -4.34 23.59
N ARG A 45 1.27 -4.93 24.02
CA ARG A 45 2.21 -4.26 24.94
C ARG A 45 2.86 -3.01 24.34
N ALA A 46 3.15 -3.02 23.04
CA ALA A 46 3.80 -1.90 22.36
C ALA A 46 2.84 -0.74 22.04
N THR A 47 1.57 -1.02 21.72
CA THR A 47 0.64 -0.02 21.17
C THR A 47 -0.73 0.04 21.85
N GLY A 48 -1.02 -0.83 22.82
CA GLY A 48 -2.34 -0.96 23.46
C GLY A 48 -3.46 -1.48 22.55
N SER A 49 -3.15 -1.94 21.32
CA SER A 49 -4.15 -2.29 20.32
C SER A 49 -3.88 -3.66 19.68
N VAL A 50 -4.95 -4.44 19.51
CA VAL A 50 -4.93 -5.73 18.81
C VAL A 50 -5.13 -5.63 17.30
N ALA A 51 -5.57 -4.46 16.82
CA ALA A 51 -5.90 -4.23 15.42
C ALA A 51 -4.68 -4.55 14.55
N PRO A 52 -4.81 -5.21 13.39
CA PRO A 52 -3.67 -5.46 12.51
C PRO A 52 -3.00 -4.18 12.03
N GLY A 53 -1.76 -4.30 11.55
CA GLY A 53 -1.06 -3.17 10.96
C GLY A 53 -1.68 -2.86 9.61
N LYS A 54 -1.33 -1.71 9.03
CA LYS A 54 -1.67 -1.44 7.63
C LYS A 54 -1.18 -2.61 6.76
N MET A 55 -2.10 -3.26 6.06
CA MET A 55 -1.76 -4.35 5.14
C MET A 55 -1.56 -3.77 3.75
N GLY A 56 -0.37 -3.95 3.18
CA GLY A 56 -0.02 -3.37 1.88
C GLY A 56 0.05 -1.83 1.88
N GLY A 57 0.25 -1.25 0.70
CA GLY A 57 0.21 0.22 0.54
C GLY A 57 1.33 0.99 1.25
N HIS A 58 2.41 0.33 1.66
CA HIS A 58 3.62 1.00 2.20
C HIS A 58 4.48 1.65 1.12
N ARG A 59 4.34 1.21 -0.13
CA ARG A 59 5.10 1.78 -1.25
C ARG A 59 4.63 3.22 -1.50
N LYS A 60 5.51 4.18 -1.20
CA LYS A 60 5.30 5.60 -1.53
C LYS A 60 5.23 5.76 -3.05
N ARG A 61 4.31 6.60 -3.52
CA ARG A 61 4.15 6.90 -4.94
C ARG A 61 4.97 8.13 -5.27
N ILE A 62 6.01 7.92 -6.06
CA ILE A 62 7.00 8.95 -6.42
C ILE A 62 6.35 10.06 -7.27
N LEU A 63 5.31 9.74 -8.04
CA LEU A 63 4.65 10.69 -8.95
C LEU A 63 3.52 11.49 -8.31
N GLU A 64 3.06 11.15 -7.11
CA GLU A 64 1.95 11.87 -6.45
C GLU A 64 2.26 13.36 -6.22
N PRO A 65 3.47 13.75 -5.74
CA PRO A 65 3.84 15.17 -5.59
C PRO A 65 3.92 15.92 -6.93
N HIS A 66 4.15 15.22 -8.04
CA HIS A 66 4.25 15.80 -9.38
C HIS A 66 2.93 15.79 -10.14
N ARG A 67 1.81 15.45 -9.47
CA ARG A 67 0.49 15.34 -10.10
C ARG A 67 0.08 16.59 -10.84
N ALA A 68 0.15 17.75 -10.17
CA ALA A 68 -0.26 19.03 -10.76
C ALA A 68 0.48 19.33 -12.06
N PHE A 69 1.81 19.11 -12.05
CA PHE A 69 2.64 19.28 -13.24
C PHE A 69 2.26 18.32 -14.37
N ILE A 70 2.08 17.03 -14.06
CA ILE A 70 1.74 16.04 -15.08
C ILE A 70 0.37 16.35 -15.70
N THR A 71 -0.61 16.76 -14.88
CA THR A 71 -1.94 17.14 -15.36
C THR A 71 -1.87 18.38 -16.24
N GLU A 72 -1.24 19.46 -15.79
CA GLU A 72 -1.08 20.69 -16.57
C GLU A 72 -0.38 20.42 -17.91
N ARG A 73 0.67 19.59 -17.88
CA ARG A 73 1.42 19.26 -19.09
C ARG A 73 0.61 18.46 -20.09
N LEU A 74 -0.21 17.52 -19.61
CA LEU A 74 -1.12 16.75 -20.47
C LEU A 74 -2.26 17.61 -21.01
N THR A 75 -2.70 18.63 -20.26
CA THR A 75 -3.67 19.62 -20.76
C THR A 75 -3.06 20.50 -21.87
N GLN A 76 -1.82 20.96 -21.69
CA GLN A 76 -1.11 21.76 -22.70
C GLN A 76 -0.77 20.95 -23.94
N ASN A 77 -0.33 19.70 -23.77
CA ASN A 77 0.11 18.81 -24.84
C ASN A 77 -0.58 17.44 -24.76
N PRO A 78 -1.83 17.32 -25.25
CA PRO A 78 -2.58 16.06 -25.20
C PRO A 78 -1.93 14.89 -25.96
N GLN A 79 -1.06 15.18 -26.93
CA GLN A 79 -0.35 14.19 -27.75
C GLN A 79 1.00 13.75 -27.17
N LEU A 80 1.38 14.23 -25.98
CA LEU A 80 2.66 13.90 -25.37
C LEU A 80 2.79 12.40 -25.11
N SER A 81 3.78 11.76 -25.73
CA SER A 81 4.03 10.34 -25.51
C SER A 81 4.49 10.07 -24.07
N LEU A 82 4.24 8.85 -23.58
CA LEU A 82 4.72 8.40 -22.26
C LEU A 82 6.25 8.51 -22.11
N HIS A 83 6.99 8.35 -23.22
CA HIS A 83 8.43 8.54 -23.25
C HIS A 83 8.83 10.02 -23.13
N GLY A 84 8.08 10.92 -23.78
CA GLY A 84 8.27 12.36 -23.63
C GLY A 84 8.02 12.82 -22.19
N LEU A 85 6.92 12.37 -21.59
CA LEU A 85 6.63 12.68 -20.18
C LEU A 85 7.70 12.13 -19.23
N LYS A 86 8.22 10.92 -19.48
CA LYS A 86 9.34 10.36 -18.72
C LYS A 86 10.60 11.22 -18.84
N ALA A 87 10.93 11.71 -20.04
CA ALA A 87 12.10 12.57 -20.26
C ALA A 87 11.97 13.92 -19.53
N GLU A 88 10.79 14.54 -19.57
CA GLU A 88 10.53 15.78 -18.83
C GLU A 88 10.60 15.59 -17.31
N LEU A 89 10.09 14.46 -16.81
CA LEU A 89 10.23 14.10 -15.39
C LEU A 89 11.70 13.87 -15.00
N ALA A 90 12.49 13.24 -15.88
CA ALA A 90 13.93 13.05 -15.67
C ALA A 90 14.68 14.39 -15.62
N GLY A 91 14.32 15.36 -16.46
CA GLY A 91 14.87 16.72 -16.42
C GLY A 91 14.60 17.47 -15.10
N ARG A 92 13.60 17.03 -14.33
CA ARG A 92 13.26 17.53 -12.99
C ARG A 92 13.87 16.69 -11.85
N GLY A 93 14.75 15.74 -12.18
CA GLY A 93 15.37 14.83 -11.21
C GLY A 93 14.50 13.63 -10.81
N VAL A 94 13.36 13.41 -11.45
CA VAL A 94 12.41 12.34 -11.10
C VAL A 94 12.59 11.16 -12.05
N THR A 95 13.43 10.20 -11.64
CA THR A 95 13.65 8.99 -12.43
C THR A 95 12.55 7.97 -12.18
N VAL A 96 11.70 7.73 -13.18
CA VAL A 96 10.60 6.76 -13.12
C VAL A 96 10.61 5.79 -14.29
N SER A 97 10.13 4.58 -14.06
CA SER A 97 9.92 3.59 -15.11
C SER A 97 8.70 3.96 -15.96
N HIS A 98 8.69 3.48 -17.22
CA HIS A 98 7.55 3.66 -18.11
C HIS A 98 6.23 3.14 -17.48
N ASN A 99 6.29 1.99 -16.79
CA ASN A 99 5.14 1.42 -16.10
C ASN A 99 4.64 2.32 -14.95
N ALA A 100 5.52 3.00 -14.22
CA ALA A 100 5.10 3.92 -13.16
C ALA A 100 4.31 5.12 -13.72
N VAL A 101 4.75 5.68 -14.85
CA VAL A 101 4.04 6.75 -15.57
C VAL A 101 2.69 6.25 -16.09
N TRP A 102 2.65 5.05 -16.68
CA TRP A 102 1.42 4.45 -17.19
C TRP A 102 0.39 4.17 -16.07
N GLN A 103 0.82 3.59 -14.95
CA GLN A 103 -0.04 3.34 -13.79
C GLN A 103 -0.59 4.62 -13.19
N PHE A 104 0.22 5.69 -13.16
CA PHE A 104 -0.19 7.01 -12.70
C PHE A 104 -1.31 7.57 -13.60
N ILE A 105 -1.09 7.60 -14.93
CA ILE A 105 -2.06 8.09 -15.90
C ILE A 105 -3.37 7.30 -15.85
N ARG A 106 -3.30 5.96 -15.78
CA ARG A 106 -4.47 5.09 -15.69
C ARG A 106 -5.31 5.35 -14.43
N ARG A 107 -4.65 5.64 -13.30
CA ARG A 107 -5.30 5.95 -12.02
C ARG A 107 -5.99 7.31 -12.05
N GLU A 108 -5.39 8.31 -12.68
CA GLU A 108 -5.96 9.67 -12.82
C GLU A 108 -7.12 9.73 -13.82
N GLY A 109 -7.48 8.61 -14.47
CA GLY A 109 -8.54 8.56 -15.47
C GLY A 109 -8.18 9.26 -16.78
N LEU A 110 -6.93 9.72 -16.92
CA LEU A 110 -6.41 10.39 -18.11
C LEU A 110 -6.20 9.31 -19.18
N ARG A 111 -7.13 9.21 -20.13
CA ARG A 111 -6.98 8.29 -21.26
C ARG A 111 -6.07 8.94 -22.29
N PHE A 112 -4.88 8.38 -22.50
CA PHE A 112 -4.06 8.72 -23.66
C PHE A 112 -4.78 8.22 -24.92
N LYS A 113 -5.27 9.13 -25.76
CA LYS A 113 -5.91 8.78 -27.03
C LYS A 113 -4.81 8.39 -28.01
N LYS A 114 -4.70 7.10 -28.36
CA LYS A 114 -3.83 6.62 -29.45
C LYS A 114 -4.42 7.00 -30.81
N ASN A 115 -4.48 8.28 -31.13
CA ASN A 115 -4.70 8.70 -32.51
C ASN A 115 -3.36 9.18 -33.05
N ALA A 116 -2.64 8.26 -33.70
CA ALA A 116 -1.56 8.66 -34.59
C ALA A 116 -2.19 9.56 -35.66
N VAL A 117 -1.83 10.84 -35.68
CA VAL A 117 -2.02 11.66 -36.87
C VAL A 117 -1.13 11.02 -37.92
N ARG A 118 -1.72 10.17 -38.78
CA ARG A 118 -1.07 9.74 -40.00
C ARG A 118 -1.19 10.89 -41.01
N PRO A 119 -0.10 11.28 -41.69
CA PRO A 119 -0.15 12.24 -42.78
C PRO A 119 -1.01 11.72 -43.95
#